data_AF-A0AAV5E9F0-F1
#
_entry.id   AF-A0AAV5E9F0-F1
#
_cell.length_a   1.000
_cell.length_b   1.000
_cell.length_c   1.000
_cell.angle_alpha   90.00
_cell.angle_beta   90.00
_cell.angle_gamma   90.00
#
_symmetry.space_group_name_H-M   'P 1'
#
loop_
_entity.id
_entity.type
_entity.pdbx_description
1 polymer ?
#
loop_
_entity_poly.entity_id
_entity_poly.type
_entity_poly.pdbx_seq_one_letter_code
_entity_poly.pdbx_strand_id
1 'polypeptide(L)'
;MHPARWGAAYGNSWRTTNDIADNWESMIATADQNEVWAEYARPGGWNDPDMLEVGNGGMTNNEYVVHFSLWAISKAPLIIGCDVRHMSQETYDIVANKEFTRSLTREGHADPLGVQGKKVRMEGSNEVWAAPLSGYRTAVVLLNRHATDAATITAHWDDIGIPDGTAVEARDLWLVRTARSSSQLGKQQGRGVLTRLLLWLLWLVAQHKTVGDRFTDKMAVDVAPHSCRMFVLKPSFDSQAK
;
A
#
# COMPACT_ATOMS: atom_id res chain seq x y z
N MET A 1 30.26 1.75 -4.19
CA MET A 1 29.98 0.29 -4.11
C MET A 1 28.50 0.16 -3.79
N HIS A 2 27.73 -0.69 -4.49
CA HIS A 2 26.27 -0.81 -4.30
C HIS A 2 25.92 -2.09 -3.52
N PRO A 3 25.51 -2.00 -2.25
CA PRO A 3 25.19 -3.16 -1.41
C PRO A 3 24.16 -4.11 -2.02
N ALA A 4 23.21 -3.62 -2.80
CA ALA A 4 22.22 -4.43 -3.51
C ALA A 4 22.81 -5.60 -4.30
N ARG A 5 24.01 -5.45 -4.86
CA ARG A 5 24.63 -6.49 -5.71
C ARG A 5 25.25 -7.65 -4.93
N TRP A 6 25.48 -7.51 -3.63
CA TRP A 6 26.24 -8.50 -2.85
C TRP A 6 25.73 -8.72 -1.41
N GLY A 7 24.94 -7.79 -0.88
CA GLY A 7 24.48 -7.78 0.52
C GLY A 7 23.71 -9.02 0.92
N ALA A 8 22.93 -9.59 0.00
CA ALA A 8 22.15 -10.80 0.22
C ALA A 8 22.96 -12.05 0.59
N ALA A 9 24.27 -12.07 0.33
CA ALA A 9 25.14 -13.16 0.75
C ALA A 9 25.57 -13.04 2.24
N TYR A 10 25.42 -11.86 2.85
CA TYR A 10 26.00 -11.53 4.16
C TYR A 10 25.01 -10.90 5.14
N GLY A 11 23.83 -10.49 4.70
CA GLY A 11 22.83 -9.83 5.54
C GLY A 11 21.41 -10.00 5.04
N ASN A 12 20.45 -9.80 5.95
CA ASN A 12 19.02 -9.93 5.67
C ASN A 12 18.41 -8.65 5.07
N SER A 13 19.09 -7.52 5.22
CA SER A 13 18.81 -6.26 4.56
C SER A 13 20.07 -5.43 4.41
N TRP A 14 20.05 -4.42 3.54
CA TRP A 14 21.15 -3.47 3.36
C TRP A 14 20.63 -2.10 2.95
N ARG A 15 21.24 -1.05 3.50
CA ARG A 15 20.91 0.33 3.12
C ARG A 15 21.24 0.58 1.65
N THR A 16 20.28 1.11 0.90
CA THR A 16 20.43 1.49 -0.53
C THR A 16 20.59 2.98 -0.73
N THR A 17 20.29 3.78 0.30
CA THR A 17 20.26 5.25 0.29
C THR A 17 20.99 5.83 1.51
N ASN A 18 21.21 7.15 1.48
CA ASN A 18 21.59 7.93 2.66
C ASN A 18 20.42 8.03 3.65
N ASP A 19 20.66 8.70 4.77
CA ASP A 19 19.64 8.87 5.80
C ASP A 19 18.44 9.68 5.27
N ILE A 20 17.26 9.18 5.58
CA ILE A 20 16.01 9.88 5.28
C ILE A 20 15.83 11.05 6.26
N ALA A 21 15.18 12.11 5.78
CA ALA A 21 14.71 13.20 6.61
C ALA A 21 13.19 13.30 6.50
N ASP A 22 12.54 13.76 7.57
CA ASP A 22 11.09 13.93 7.64
C ASP A 22 10.61 15.14 6.81
N ASN A 23 10.69 15.02 5.50
CA ASN A 23 10.13 15.94 4.52
C ASN A 23 9.87 15.19 3.20
N TRP A 24 8.94 15.74 2.42
CA TRP A 24 8.47 15.15 1.17
C TRP A 24 9.59 14.88 0.16
N GLU A 25 10.49 15.85 -0.03
CA GLU A 25 11.57 15.77 -1.01
C GLU A 25 12.55 14.64 -0.69
N SER A 26 12.95 14.53 0.58
CA SER A 26 13.84 13.46 1.06
C SER A 26 13.18 12.09 0.92
N MET A 27 11.91 11.97 1.31
CA MET A 27 11.16 10.71 1.24
C MET A 27 11.02 10.22 -0.21
N ILE A 28 10.61 11.10 -1.13
CA ILE A 28 10.43 10.75 -2.53
C ILE A 28 11.77 10.46 -3.22
N ALA A 29 12.81 11.27 -2.98
CA ALA A 29 14.14 11.03 -3.55
C ALA A 29 14.73 9.70 -3.07
N THR A 30 14.41 9.29 -1.85
CA THR A 30 14.84 8.02 -1.26
C THR A 30 14.09 6.84 -1.91
N ALA A 31 12.79 6.96 -2.15
CA ALA A 31 12.02 5.96 -2.90
C ALA A 31 12.53 5.82 -4.35
N ASP A 32 12.78 6.93 -5.04
CA ASP A 32 13.32 6.96 -6.41
C ASP A 32 14.70 6.30 -6.50
N GLN A 33 15.59 6.52 -5.52
CA GLN A 33 16.89 5.85 -5.46
C GLN A 33 16.80 4.37 -5.13
N ASN A 34 15.81 3.95 -4.34
CA ASN A 34 15.66 2.57 -3.92
C ASN A 34 15.10 1.67 -5.03
N GLU A 35 14.19 2.19 -5.85
CA GLU A 35 13.49 1.38 -6.85
C GLU A 35 14.39 0.79 -7.93
N VAL A 36 15.52 1.45 -8.23
CA VAL A 36 16.49 0.97 -9.23
C VAL A 36 17.14 -0.36 -8.82
N TRP A 37 17.04 -0.74 -7.54
CA TRP A 37 17.59 -1.97 -6.98
C TRP A 37 16.54 -3.08 -6.81
N ALA A 38 15.30 -2.87 -7.26
CA ALA A 38 14.19 -3.80 -7.05
C ALA A 38 14.49 -5.25 -7.45
N GLU A 39 15.30 -5.46 -8.51
CA GLU A 39 15.67 -6.80 -8.99
C GLU A 39 16.54 -7.62 -8.01
N TYR A 40 17.19 -6.97 -7.04
CA TYR A 40 18.10 -7.64 -6.10
C TYR A 40 17.40 -8.09 -4.81
N ALA A 41 16.27 -7.48 -4.46
CA ALA A 41 15.49 -7.83 -3.29
C ALA A 41 14.78 -9.17 -3.48
N ARG A 42 14.81 -10.01 -2.45
CA ARG A 42 14.22 -11.34 -2.44
C ARG A 42 14.01 -11.83 -1.00
N PRO A 43 13.23 -12.91 -0.78
CA PRO A 43 13.13 -13.52 0.54
C PRO A 43 14.50 -13.79 1.17
N GLY A 44 14.73 -13.24 2.36
CA GLY A 44 16.00 -13.33 3.09
C GLY A 44 17.03 -12.22 2.76
N GLY A 45 16.71 -11.27 1.88
CA GLY A 45 17.59 -10.14 1.54
C GLY A 45 16.83 -8.97 0.93
N TRP A 46 16.66 -7.89 1.69
CA TRP A 46 15.82 -6.76 1.32
C TRP A 46 16.60 -5.45 1.16
N ASN A 47 16.22 -4.65 0.15
CA ASN A 47 16.70 -3.29 0.05
C ASN A 47 16.09 -2.44 1.17
N ASP A 48 16.93 -1.67 1.84
CA ASP A 48 16.56 -0.83 2.99
C ASP A 48 16.71 0.66 2.61
N PRO A 49 15.60 1.35 2.28
CA PRO A 49 15.57 2.78 2.05
C PRO A 49 15.55 3.61 3.35
N ASP A 50 15.92 3.02 4.49
CA ASP A 50 15.92 3.61 5.84
C ASP A 50 14.57 3.54 6.57
N MET A 51 14.56 4.02 7.82
CA MET A 51 13.43 4.02 8.74
C MET A 51 12.18 4.76 8.25
N LEU A 52 11.03 4.48 8.89
CA LEU A 52 9.79 5.21 8.69
C LEU A 52 9.78 6.51 9.50
N GLU A 53 9.63 7.65 8.82
CA GLU A 53 9.45 8.98 9.41
C GLU A 53 7.99 9.26 9.84
N VAL A 54 7.11 8.25 9.74
CA VAL A 54 5.68 8.37 10.01
C VAL A 54 5.41 8.89 11.43
N GLY A 55 4.93 10.13 11.51
CA GLY A 55 4.56 10.79 12.77
C GLY A 55 5.65 11.64 13.42
N ASN A 56 6.75 11.95 12.74
CA ASN A 56 7.81 12.81 13.27
C ASN A 56 7.52 14.32 13.17
N GLY A 57 6.55 14.71 12.34
CA GLY A 57 5.90 16.03 12.32
C GLY A 57 6.25 16.95 11.14
N GLY A 58 7.16 16.53 10.27
CA GLY A 58 7.64 17.30 9.11
C GLY A 58 6.84 17.08 7.82
N MET A 59 6.06 16.00 7.72
CA MET A 59 5.14 15.73 6.62
C MET A 59 3.65 15.75 7.05
N THR A 60 2.77 15.96 6.08
CA THR A 60 1.31 15.84 6.26
C THR A 60 0.87 14.38 6.38
N ASN A 61 -0.35 14.15 6.88
CA ASN A 61 -0.88 12.78 6.99
C ASN A 61 -0.96 12.05 5.64
N ASN A 62 -1.31 12.75 4.55
CA ASN A 62 -1.33 12.17 3.22
C ASN A 62 0.07 11.76 2.74
N GLU A 63 1.07 12.59 3.03
CA GLU A 63 2.47 12.31 2.69
C GLU A 63 3.01 11.13 3.49
N TYR A 64 2.62 10.96 4.76
CA TYR A 64 2.94 9.74 5.52
C TYR A 64 2.27 8.49 4.95
N VAL A 65 1.04 8.60 4.43
CA VAL A 65 0.37 7.50 3.72
C VAL A 65 1.15 7.12 2.45
N VAL A 66 1.67 8.11 1.70
CA VAL A 66 2.57 7.87 0.56
C VAL A 66 3.84 7.18 1.00
N HIS A 67 4.54 7.71 2.01
CA HIS A 67 5.77 7.17 2.54
C HIS A 67 5.62 5.70 2.94
N PHE A 68 4.59 5.39 3.74
CA PHE A 68 4.31 4.02 4.14
C PHE A 68 4.00 3.11 2.94
N SER A 69 3.20 3.60 1.98
CA SER A 69 2.83 2.83 0.79
C SER A 69 4.04 2.49 -0.09
N LEU A 70 4.95 3.44 -0.30
CA LEU A 70 6.16 3.26 -1.12
C LEU A 70 7.16 2.30 -0.46
N TRP A 71 7.41 2.43 0.85
CA TRP A 71 8.29 1.50 1.57
C TRP A 71 7.77 0.08 1.46
N ALA A 72 6.46 -0.05 1.59
CA ALA A 72 5.88 -1.34 1.81
C ALA A 72 5.51 -2.07 0.50
N ILE A 73 5.22 -1.34 -0.59
CA ILE A 73 5.27 -1.94 -1.95
C ILE A 73 6.72 -2.31 -2.32
N SER A 74 7.71 -1.56 -1.82
CA SER A 74 9.13 -1.86 -2.04
C SER A 74 9.65 -3.06 -1.24
N LYS A 75 8.82 -3.67 -0.38
CA LYS A 75 9.24 -4.72 0.57
C LYS A 75 10.40 -4.30 1.48
N ALA A 76 10.50 -3.00 1.76
CA ALA A 76 11.46 -2.46 2.69
C ALA A 76 11.20 -2.96 4.12
N PRO A 77 12.23 -3.03 4.98
CA PRO A 77 12.04 -3.12 6.43
C PRO A 77 11.16 -1.96 6.93
N LEU A 78 10.06 -2.27 7.62
CA LEU A 78 9.13 -1.27 8.17
C LEU A 78 9.49 -0.96 9.63
N ILE A 79 10.56 -0.19 9.82
CA ILE A 79 11.09 0.16 11.14
C ILE A 79 10.50 1.51 11.57
N ILE A 80 9.76 1.53 12.68
CA ILE A 80 9.12 2.75 13.20
C ILE A 80 10.20 3.70 13.73
N GLY A 81 10.21 4.94 13.21
CA GLY A 81 11.16 5.97 13.61
C GLY A 81 10.66 7.01 14.61
N CYS A 82 9.37 6.99 14.96
CA CYS A 82 8.76 7.98 15.84
C CYS A 82 8.70 7.55 17.31
N ASP A 83 8.45 8.51 18.21
CA ASP A 83 8.22 8.22 19.63
C ASP A 83 6.87 7.55 19.86
N VAL A 84 6.89 6.22 19.95
CA VAL A 84 5.69 5.38 20.18
C VAL A 84 4.94 5.67 21.47
N ARG A 85 5.54 6.40 22.44
CA ARG A 85 4.87 6.81 23.68
C ARG A 85 3.90 7.97 23.44
N HIS A 86 4.11 8.73 22.36
CA HIS A 86 3.40 9.97 22.05
C HIS A 86 2.91 10.00 20.60
N MET A 87 2.48 8.87 20.05
CA MET A 87 1.97 8.84 18.68
C MET A 87 0.52 9.32 18.60
N SER A 88 0.20 10.07 17.55
CA SER A 88 -1.17 10.45 17.26
C SER A 88 -2.00 9.24 16.79
N GLN A 89 -3.33 9.34 16.87
CA GLN A 89 -4.21 8.30 16.34
C GLN A 89 -4.02 8.12 14.83
N GLU A 90 -3.78 9.20 14.08
CA GLU A 90 -3.53 9.15 12.64
C GLU A 90 -2.24 8.37 12.32
N THR A 91 -1.15 8.66 13.06
CA THR A 91 0.11 7.93 12.95
C THR A 91 -0.07 6.44 13.26
N TYR A 92 -0.77 6.12 14.36
CA TYR A 92 -1.09 4.73 14.70
C TYR A 92 -1.90 4.06 13.59
N ASP A 93 -2.84 4.79 12.99
CA ASP A 93 -3.72 4.26 11.96
C ASP A 93 -2.97 3.90 10.67
N ILE A 94 -1.87 4.59 10.38
CA ILE A 94 -0.95 4.27 9.30
C ILE A 94 -0.12 3.03 9.65
N VAL A 95 0.64 3.08 10.74
CA VAL A 95 1.63 2.01 11.03
C VAL A 95 0.99 0.70 11.47
N ALA A 96 -0.22 0.74 12.05
CA ALA A 96 -0.96 -0.43 12.50
C ALA A 96 -2.09 -0.84 11.54
N ASN A 97 -2.04 -0.41 10.27
CA ASN A 97 -3.05 -0.75 9.27
C ASN A 97 -3.06 -2.28 9.03
N LYS A 98 -4.08 -2.95 9.58
CA LYS A 98 -4.23 -4.41 9.49
C LYS A 98 -4.50 -4.91 8.07
N GLU A 99 -5.14 -4.10 7.23
CA GLU A 99 -5.35 -4.49 5.83
C GLU A 99 -4.03 -4.57 5.09
N PHE A 100 -3.13 -3.66 5.38
CA PHE A 100 -1.79 -3.67 4.82
C PHE A 100 -1.07 -4.98 5.14
N THR A 101 -0.99 -5.31 6.44
CA THR A 101 -0.41 -6.57 6.90
C THR A 101 -1.11 -7.73 6.22
N ARG A 102 -2.44 -7.82 6.25
CA ARG A 102 -3.17 -8.96 5.67
C ARG A 102 -2.99 -9.11 4.15
N SER A 103 -2.89 -8.02 3.41
CA SER A 103 -2.89 -8.04 1.95
C SER A 103 -1.48 -8.22 1.35
N LEU A 104 -0.44 -7.75 2.03
CA LEU A 104 0.95 -7.85 1.57
C LEU A 104 1.81 -8.85 2.35
N THR A 105 1.23 -9.48 3.37
CA THR A 105 1.80 -10.61 4.11
C THR A 105 0.89 -11.84 3.94
N ARG A 106 1.47 -13.03 3.93
CA ARG A 106 0.76 -14.30 3.99
C ARG A 106 1.24 -15.06 5.22
N GLU A 107 0.29 -15.56 6.02
CA GLU A 107 0.60 -16.40 7.19
C GLU A 107 1.55 -15.72 8.21
N GLY A 108 1.46 -14.39 8.35
CA GLY A 108 2.26 -13.61 9.29
C GLY A 108 3.66 -13.21 8.79
N HIS A 109 4.00 -13.54 7.53
CA HIS A 109 5.27 -13.16 6.90
C HIS A 109 5.03 -12.42 5.59
N ALA A 110 5.99 -11.60 5.14
CA ALA A 110 5.92 -10.93 3.84
C ALA A 110 5.51 -11.90 2.73
N ASP A 111 4.75 -11.42 1.74
CA ASP A 111 4.27 -12.25 0.63
C ASP A 111 5.41 -13.14 0.07
N PRO A 112 5.19 -14.46 -0.07
CA PRO A 112 6.26 -15.42 -0.33
C PRO A 112 6.90 -15.28 -1.72
N LEU A 113 6.24 -14.59 -2.66
CA LEU A 113 6.87 -14.26 -3.94
C LEU A 113 8.05 -13.30 -3.73
N GLY A 114 7.95 -12.43 -2.72
CA GLY A 114 9.04 -11.59 -2.24
C GLY A 114 9.66 -10.68 -3.29
N VAL A 115 8.90 -10.32 -4.32
CA VAL A 115 9.32 -9.37 -5.36
C VAL A 115 9.05 -7.96 -4.86
N GLN A 116 10.10 -7.14 -4.84
CA GLN A 116 10.00 -5.71 -4.59
C GLN A 116 9.25 -5.02 -5.75
N GLY A 117 8.30 -4.15 -5.39
CA GLY A 117 7.65 -3.28 -6.36
C GLY A 117 8.55 -2.17 -6.85
N LYS A 118 8.23 -1.66 -8.04
CA LYS A 118 8.93 -0.55 -8.68
C LYS A 118 7.95 0.31 -9.47
N LYS A 119 8.40 1.47 -9.92
CA LYS A 119 7.66 2.32 -10.84
C LYS A 119 7.55 1.63 -12.19
N VAL A 120 6.33 1.56 -12.70
CA VAL A 120 6.02 0.98 -14.02
C VAL A 120 5.58 2.03 -15.03
N ARG A 121 5.04 3.16 -14.56
CA ARG A 121 4.67 4.30 -15.39
C ARG A 121 4.87 5.62 -14.64
N MET A 122 5.28 6.64 -15.37
CA MET A 122 5.39 8.02 -14.89
C MET A 122 4.94 8.98 -15.98
N GLU A 123 3.95 9.81 -15.69
CA GLU A 123 3.40 10.81 -16.59
C GLU A 123 3.32 12.17 -15.86
N GLY A 124 4.34 13.01 -16.10
CA GLY A 124 4.51 14.23 -15.32
C GLY A 124 4.72 13.90 -13.83
N SER A 125 3.80 14.38 -12.98
CA SER A 125 3.82 14.12 -11.54
C SER A 125 3.01 12.88 -11.11
N ASN A 126 2.39 12.17 -12.06
CA ASN A 126 1.61 10.98 -11.75
C ASN A 126 2.47 9.74 -11.92
N GLU A 127 2.44 8.85 -10.93
CA GLU A 127 3.21 7.61 -10.95
C GLU A 127 2.33 6.40 -10.67
N VAL A 128 2.64 5.30 -11.36
CA VAL A 128 2.08 3.98 -11.09
C VAL A 128 3.23 3.08 -10.67
N TRP A 129 3.11 2.51 -9.48
CA TRP A 129 4.03 1.50 -8.96
C TRP A 129 3.30 0.17 -8.87
N ALA A 130 3.99 -0.93 -9.20
CA ALA A 130 3.41 -2.25 -9.14
C ALA A 130 4.37 -3.29 -8.57
N ALA A 131 3.81 -4.28 -7.89
CA ALA A 131 4.51 -5.46 -7.43
C ALA A 131 3.64 -6.71 -7.65
N PRO A 132 4.14 -7.75 -8.34
CA PRO A 132 3.45 -9.02 -8.35
C PRO A 132 3.48 -9.63 -6.95
N LEU A 133 2.39 -10.29 -6.58
CA LEU A 133 2.21 -11.00 -5.32
C LEU A 133 1.82 -12.45 -5.59
N SER A 134 2.00 -13.31 -4.59
CA SER A 134 1.59 -14.71 -4.65
C SER A 134 0.09 -14.87 -4.97
N GLY A 135 -0.22 -15.89 -5.78
CA GLY A 135 -1.60 -16.19 -6.20
C GLY A 135 -2.13 -15.26 -7.30
N TYR A 136 -1.26 -14.84 -8.23
CA TYR A 136 -1.59 -13.98 -9.37
C TYR A 136 -2.18 -12.62 -8.99
N ARG A 137 -1.93 -12.16 -7.76
CA ARG A 137 -2.35 -10.84 -7.30
C ARG A 137 -1.30 -9.81 -7.68
N THR A 138 -1.72 -8.56 -7.77
CA THR A 138 -0.81 -7.43 -8.03
C THR A 138 -1.10 -6.32 -7.04
N ALA A 139 -0.08 -5.87 -6.30
CA ALA A 139 -0.16 -4.61 -5.55
C ALA A 139 0.10 -3.45 -6.49
N VAL A 140 -0.70 -2.39 -6.37
CA VAL A 140 -0.57 -1.17 -7.17
C VAL A 140 -0.64 0.05 -6.26
N VAL A 141 0.28 1.00 -6.44
CA VAL A 141 0.19 2.34 -5.85
C VAL A 141 0.03 3.36 -6.97
N LEU A 142 -1.02 4.17 -6.88
CA LEU A 142 -1.27 5.32 -7.74
C LEU A 142 -0.89 6.58 -6.95
N LEU A 143 0.22 7.20 -7.32
CA LEU A 143 0.82 8.31 -6.59
C LEU A 143 0.71 9.61 -7.38
N ASN A 144 0.13 10.63 -6.75
CA ASN A 144 0.15 12.00 -7.25
C ASN A 144 1.25 12.79 -6.52
N ARG A 145 2.35 13.08 -7.22
CA ARG A 145 3.45 13.92 -6.71
C ARG A 145 3.19 15.41 -6.83
N HIS A 146 2.08 15.82 -7.45
CA HIS A 146 1.74 17.21 -7.62
C HIS A 146 1.27 17.82 -6.29
N ALA A 147 1.73 19.04 -6.00
CA ALA A 147 1.53 19.67 -4.69
C ALA A 147 0.15 20.32 -4.51
N THR A 148 -0.52 20.70 -5.60
CA THR A 148 -1.75 21.52 -5.52
C THR A 148 -2.97 20.88 -6.17
N ASP A 149 -2.78 20.27 -7.34
CA ASP A 149 -3.89 19.72 -8.13
C ASP A 149 -4.06 18.21 -7.96
N ALA A 150 -5.32 17.80 -7.83
CA ALA A 150 -5.69 16.39 -7.88
C ALA A 150 -5.54 15.87 -9.33
N ALA A 151 -5.30 14.57 -9.47
CA ALA A 151 -5.15 13.92 -10.76
C ALA A 151 -5.91 12.59 -10.81
N THR A 152 -6.51 12.31 -11.97
CA THR A 152 -6.99 10.96 -12.28
C THR A 152 -5.83 10.14 -12.80
N ILE A 153 -5.43 9.11 -12.07
CA ILE A 153 -4.31 8.23 -12.43
C ILE A 153 -4.88 6.89 -12.87
N THR A 154 -4.39 6.38 -14.00
CA THR A 154 -4.84 5.11 -14.58
C THR A 154 -3.73 4.06 -14.49
N ALA A 155 -4.03 2.91 -13.87
CA ALA A 155 -3.24 1.71 -14.03
C ALA A 155 -3.78 0.91 -15.22
N HIS A 156 -2.94 0.71 -16.23
CA HIS A 156 -3.24 -0.16 -17.38
C HIS A 156 -2.65 -1.55 -17.13
N TRP A 157 -3.33 -2.59 -17.63
CA TRP A 157 -2.99 -3.98 -17.32
C TRP A 157 -1.62 -4.37 -17.88
N ASP A 158 -1.29 -3.86 -19.06
CA ASP A 158 0.00 -4.00 -19.73
C ASP A 158 1.17 -3.49 -18.88
N ASP A 159 1.03 -2.35 -18.19
CA ASP A 159 2.06 -1.76 -17.33
C ASP A 159 2.33 -2.61 -16.08
N ILE A 160 1.26 -3.17 -15.51
CA ILE A 160 1.30 -3.84 -14.19
C ILE A 160 1.40 -5.36 -14.31
N GLY A 161 1.59 -5.88 -15.53
CA GLY A 161 1.82 -7.30 -15.81
C GLY A 161 0.58 -8.18 -15.64
N ILE A 162 -0.62 -7.63 -15.85
CA ILE A 162 -1.87 -8.39 -15.90
C ILE A 162 -2.24 -8.60 -17.39
N PRO A 163 -2.64 -9.80 -17.82
CA PRO A 163 -3.05 -10.00 -19.21
C PRO A 163 -4.31 -9.22 -19.57
N ASP A 164 -4.36 -8.67 -20.79
CA ASP A 164 -5.56 -8.01 -21.35
C ASP A 164 -6.79 -8.91 -21.27
N GLY A 165 -7.96 -8.32 -21.03
CA GLY A 165 -9.22 -9.03 -20.84
C GLY A 165 -9.38 -9.71 -19.48
N THR A 166 -8.36 -9.71 -18.63
CA THR A 166 -8.47 -10.27 -17.26
C THR A 166 -9.36 -9.37 -16.40
N ALA A 167 -10.47 -9.92 -15.92
CA ALA A 167 -11.28 -9.26 -14.90
C ALA A 167 -10.59 -9.33 -13.54
N VAL A 168 -10.50 -8.21 -12.82
CA VAL A 168 -9.89 -8.13 -11.48
C VAL A 168 -10.83 -7.46 -10.49
N GLU A 169 -10.75 -7.92 -9.24
CA GLU A 169 -11.34 -7.24 -8.08
C GLU A 169 -10.25 -6.38 -7.42
N ALA A 170 -10.52 -5.09 -7.23
CA ALA A 170 -9.59 -4.17 -6.57
C ALA A 170 -9.98 -3.93 -5.12
N ARG A 171 -9.07 -4.27 -4.20
CA ARG A 171 -9.21 -3.96 -2.78
C ARG A 171 -8.35 -2.76 -2.41
N ASP A 172 -8.98 -1.69 -1.95
CA ASP A 172 -8.29 -0.51 -1.43
C ASP A 172 -7.75 -0.78 -0.01
N LEU A 173 -6.47 -0.54 0.22
CA LEU A 173 -5.80 -0.78 1.50
C LEU A 173 -5.94 0.38 2.50
N TRP A 174 -6.33 1.57 2.04
CA TRP A 174 -6.47 2.77 2.86
C TRP A 174 -7.93 3.15 3.13
N LEU A 175 -8.89 2.58 2.40
CA LEU A 175 -10.32 2.88 2.57
C LEU A 175 -10.93 2.37 3.90
N VAL A 176 -10.20 1.58 4.67
CA VAL A 176 -10.66 1.10 5.99
C VAL A 176 -10.38 2.16 7.05
N ARG A 177 -11.14 3.28 7.06
CA ARG A 177 -11.39 4.09 8.29
C ARG A 177 -12.28 5.32 8.23
N THR A 178 -12.82 5.75 7.08
CA THR A 178 -13.64 6.98 7.06
C THR A 178 -15.05 6.83 7.66
N ALA A 179 -15.45 5.64 8.11
CA ALA A 179 -16.78 5.39 8.70
C ALA A 179 -16.87 5.57 10.23
N ARG A 180 -15.86 6.19 10.87
CA ARG A 180 -15.90 6.47 12.33
C ARG A 180 -16.32 7.90 12.71
N SER A 181 -16.41 8.84 11.76
CA SER A 181 -16.78 10.23 12.06
C SER A 181 -18.23 10.63 11.74
N SER A 182 -19.07 9.71 11.24
CA SER A 182 -20.44 10.04 10.79
C SER A 182 -21.54 9.15 11.37
N SER A 183 -21.43 8.75 12.64
CA SER A 183 -22.57 8.17 13.38
C SER A 183 -23.15 9.15 14.40
N GLN A 184 -23.65 10.29 13.93
CA GLN A 184 -24.86 10.88 14.50
C GLN A 184 -26.05 10.34 13.71
N LEU A 185 -26.55 9.15 14.07
CA LEU A 185 -27.88 8.72 13.65
C LEU A 185 -28.49 7.76 14.68
N GLY A 186 -29.51 8.28 15.38
CA GLY A 186 -30.65 7.51 15.90
C GLY A 186 -30.41 6.54 17.05
N LYS A 187 -30.79 6.95 18.27
CA LYS A 187 -31.21 6.01 19.32
C LYS A 187 -32.33 5.11 18.78
N GLN A 188 -32.10 3.81 18.69
CA GLN A 188 -33.15 2.79 18.63
C GLN A 188 -32.81 1.70 19.67
N GLN A 189 -33.61 1.64 20.72
CA GLN A 189 -33.57 0.61 21.76
C GLN A 189 -34.19 -0.70 21.23
N GLY A 190 -33.58 -1.85 21.53
CA GLY A 190 -34.31 -3.12 21.64
C GLY A 190 -33.68 -4.37 20.98
N ARG A 191 -33.35 -5.35 21.86
CA ARG A 191 -33.34 -6.83 21.68
C ARG A 191 -32.22 -7.52 20.86
N GLY A 192 -31.49 -8.41 21.54
CA GLY A 192 -30.79 -9.58 20.98
C GLY A 192 -29.25 -9.53 20.99
N VAL A 193 -28.61 -10.14 22.00
CA VAL A 193 -27.13 -10.21 22.10
C VAL A 193 -26.51 -11.13 21.04
N LEU A 194 -27.22 -12.17 20.59
CA LEU A 194 -26.74 -13.12 19.57
C LEU A 194 -26.77 -12.53 18.14
N THR A 195 -27.81 -11.74 17.81
CA THR A 195 -27.91 -11.04 16.53
C THR A 195 -26.82 -9.99 16.39
N ARG A 196 -26.40 -9.37 17.50
CA ARG A 196 -25.31 -8.40 17.53
C ARG A 196 -23.96 -9.00 17.17
N LEU A 197 -23.63 -10.22 17.59
CA LEU A 197 -22.33 -10.81 17.26
C LEU A 197 -22.24 -11.21 15.77
N LEU A 198 -23.33 -11.77 15.21
CA LEU A 198 -23.39 -12.14 13.79
C LEU A 198 -23.46 -10.91 12.88
N LEU A 199 -24.24 -9.89 13.26
CA LEU A 199 -24.25 -8.59 12.57
C LEU A 199 -22.92 -7.86 12.73
N TRP A 200 -22.23 -7.99 13.87
CA TRP A 200 -20.91 -7.39 14.08
C TRP A 200 -19.82 -8.11 13.27
N LEU A 201 -19.88 -9.44 13.13
CA LEU A 201 -19.01 -10.21 12.23
C LEU A 201 -19.30 -9.90 10.75
N LEU A 202 -20.57 -9.87 10.34
CA LEU A 202 -20.99 -9.49 8.99
C LEU A 202 -20.62 -8.03 8.70
N TRP A 203 -20.70 -7.14 9.68
CA TRP A 203 -20.25 -5.75 9.59
C TRP A 203 -18.73 -5.63 9.53
N LEU A 204 -17.98 -6.46 10.27
CA LEU A 204 -16.51 -6.53 10.18
C LEU A 204 -16.07 -7.00 8.78
N VAL A 205 -16.78 -8.00 8.23
CA VAL A 205 -16.55 -8.52 6.87
C VAL A 205 -16.97 -7.49 5.80
N ALA A 206 -18.01 -6.70 6.06
CA ALA A 206 -18.51 -5.67 5.15
C ALA A 206 -17.74 -4.34 5.19
N GLN A 207 -16.76 -4.18 6.10
CA GLN A 207 -15.88 -2.99 6.12
C GLN A 207 -14.86 -2.98 4.97
N HIS A 208 -14.72 -4.08 4.24
CA HIS A 208 -13.82 -4.18 3.10
C HIS A 208 -14.56 -3.79 1.83
N LYS A 209 -14.63 -2.49 1.55
CA LYS A 209 -15.17 -2.00 0.28
C LYS A 209 -14.18 -2.32 -0.85
N THR A 210 -14.46 -3.37 -1.61
CA THR A 210 -13.96 -3.50 -2.99
C THR A 210 -14.39 -2.24 -3.75
N VAL A 211 -13.47 -1.57 -4.42
CA VAL A 211 -13.80 -0.38 -5.22
C VAL A 211 -14.34 -0.90 -6.54
N GLY A 212 -15.66 -0.90 -6.74
CA GLY A 212 -16.29 -1.44 -7.95
C GLY A 212 -16.38 -2.97 -7.97
N ASP A 213 -17.40 -3.49 -8.67
CA ASP A 213 -17.68 -4.92 -8.64
C ASP A 213 -16.58 -5.72 -9.37
N ARG A 214 -16.07 -5.21 -10.52
CA ARG A 214 -14.95 -5.78 -11.31
C ARG A 214 -14.35 -4.71 -12.25
N PHE A 215 -13.03 -4.72 -12.47
CA PHE A 215 -12.37 -3.94 -13.54
C PHE A 215 -11.81 -4.84 -14.63
N THR A 216 -11.73 -4.32 -15.85
CA THR A 216 -11.11 -5.00 -17.00
C THR A 216 -10.23 -3.98 -17.75
N ASP A 217 -9.04 -4.41 -18.18
CA ASP A 217 -8.02 -3.68 -18.95
C ASP A 217 -7.38 -2.44 -18.30
N LYS A 218 -8.13 -1.67 -17.49
CA LYS A 218 -7.63 -0.50 -16.78
C LYS A 218 -8.45 -0.16 -15.53
N MET A 219 -7.81 0.56 -14.59
CA MET A 219 -8.42 1.09 -13.37
C MET A 219 -7.96 2.54 -13.22
N ALA A 220 -8.91 3.48 -13.25
CA ALA A 220 -8.66 4.90 -13.08
C ALA A 220 -9.22 5.38 -11.75
N VAL A 221 -8.45 6.17 -11.00
CA VAL A 221 -8.81 6.67 -9.68
C VAL A 221 -8.35 8.11 -9.51
N ASP A 222 -9.20 8.93 -8.91
CA ASP A 222 -8.82 10.29 -8.50
C ASP A 222 -7.95 10.26 -7.25
N VAL A 223 -6.81 10.93 -7.32
CA VAL A 223 -5.79 11.00 -6.27
C VAL A 223 -5.53 12.47 -5.93
N ALA A 224 -5.72 12.80 -4.65
CA ALA A 224 -5.48 14.14 -4.13
C ALA A 224 -3.99 14.55 -4.28
N PRO A 225 -3.66 15.85 -4.20
CA PRO A 225 -2.27 16.32 -4.21
C PRO A 225 -1.48 15.69 -3.06
N HIS A 226 -0.19 15.42 -3.30
CA HIS A 226 0.72 14.77 -2.33
C HIS A 226 0.08 13.57 -1.63
N SER A 227 -0.61 12.74 -2.39
CA SER A 227 -1.36 11.60 -1.87
C SER A 227 -1.19 10.39 -2.78
N CYS A 228 -1.59 9.23 -2.28
CA CYS A 228 -1.67 8.03 -3.08
C CYS A 228 -2.90 7.20 -2.75
N ARG A 229 -3.22 6.28 -3.65
CA ARG A 229 -4.15 5.19 -3.41
C ARG A 229 -3.43 3.88 -3.64
N MET A 230 -3.64 2.93 -2.74
CA MET A 230 -2.99 1.63 -2.81
C MET A 230 -4.02 0.52 -2.87
N PHE A 231 -3.84 -0.38 -3.83
CA PHE A 231 -4.76 -1.48 -4.09
C PHE A 231 -4.02 -2.81 -4.13
N VAL A 232 -4.73 -3.87 -3.77
CA VAL A 232 -4.40 -5.22 -4.23
C VAL A 232 -5.46 -5.66 -5.22
N LEU A 233 -4.99 -5.95 -6.44
CA LEU A 233 -5.79 -6.49 -7.53
C LEU A 233 -5.72 -8.02 -7.47
N LYS A 234 -6.88 -8.66 -7.53
CA LYS A 234 -7.01 -10.11 -7.57
C LYS A 234 -7.78 -10.50 -8.83
N PRO A 235 -7.26 -11.39 -9.69
CA PRO A 235 -8.03 -11.94 -10.80
C PRO A 235 -9.32 -12.58 -10.30
N SER A 236 -10.44 -12.18 -10.90
CA SER A 236 -11.75 -12.79 -10.67
C SER A 236 -11.92 -13.86 -11.73
N PHE A 237 -11.63 -15.11 -11.39
CA PHE A 237 -11.96 -16.23 -12.26
C PHE A 237 -13.45 -16.51 -12.10
N ASP A 238 -14.22 -16.28 -13.17
CA ASP A 238 -15.60 -16.77 -13.18
C ASP A 238 -15.57 -18.28 -13.02
N SER A 239 -16.30 -18.78 -12.02
CA SER A 239 -16.52 -20.21 -11.79
C SER A 239 -17.42 -20.84 -12.87
N GLN A 240 -17.43 -20.28 -14.08
CA GLN A 240 -18.16 -20.78 -15.24
C GLN A 240 -17.18 -21.11 -16.37
N ALA A 241 -16.34 -22.11 -16.12
CA ALA A 241 -15.70 -22.89 -17.15
C ALA A 241 -15.99 -24.36 -16.89
N LYS A 242 -17.14 -24.79 -17.42
CA LYS A 242 -17.60 -26.15 -17.76
C LYS A 242 -17.37 -27.30 -16.77
#